data_AF-A0A0E3X3P0-F1
#
_entry.id   AF-A0A0E3X3P0-F1
#
_cell.length_a   1.000
_cell.length_b   1.000
_cell.length_c   1.000
_cell.angle_alpha   90.00
_cell.angle_beta   90.00
_cell.angle_gamma   90.00
#
_symmetry.space_group_name_H-M   'P 1'
#
loop_
_entity.id
_entity.type
_entity.pdbx_description
1 polymer ?
#
loop_
_entity_poly.entity_id
_entity_poly.type
_entity_poly.pdbx_seq_one_letter_code
_entity_poly.pdbx_strand_id
1 'polypeptide(L)'
;MYNFEQSAGNLRVFNALVGPLETTRDPRNIFTRRYSPWNKNALIGSASSFSNNSFNSKTIYSLRNHYSTSSKEDNTKNFVALAVFPPKAGYTSLVAPLKIYSQFKEDRSSILKEQKDKSGIYCLINNINGHSYIGSSINLASRMKNYLNNTFLKSRQNANMPIVKALLKYGQSNFTLLIVEYVEPQVLTVRETYFITSILPYYNVLKQGYSSLGYKHTEETKQLLSELASNRVHSDTTKGLIAKALTGENNPFYNKSHSMESKVRMIEAKSAYPVYIYDSFKNLLVIFPSVSSLAHLIKSNHSTIVEAIREQTIFRGEWYFTNIPYNISDNPLISNWTHKECKELILDINNMSHIRKGIFVYDTNKNFIRKYEGVTDAQRDLNISHSTIKKYAKIGGCYNGYIFSYERLND
;
A
#
# COMPACT_ATOMS: atom_id res chain seq x y z
N MET A 1 28.15 3.75 -29.14
CA MET A 1 27.77 2.42 -28.61
C MET A 1 28.38 2.25 -27.23
N TYR A 2 27.55 2.27 -26.18
CA TYR A 2 28.01 2.09 -24.80
C TYR A 2 28.39 0.62 -24.58
N ASN A 3 29.65 0.36 -24.26
CA ASN A 3 30.16 -0.98 -23.91
C ASN A 3 29.67 -1.37 -22.51
N PHE A 4 28.43 -1.84 -22.42
CA PHE A 4 27.81 -2.29 -21.17
C PHE A 4 28.47 -3.60 -20.72
N GLU A 5 28.99 -3.63 -19.50
CA GLU A 5 29.40 -4.86 -18.83
C GLU A 5 28.15 -5.44 -18.14
N GLN A 6 27.74 -6.66 -18.51
CA GLN A 6 26.64 -7.38 -17.86
C GLN A 6 27.11 -8.15 -16.61
N SER A 7 28.05 -7.58 -15.84
CA SER A 7 28.51 -8.21 -14.59
C SER A 7 27.67 -7.71 -13.42
N ALA A 8 26.99 -8.64 -12.74
CA ALA A 8 26.06 -8.37 -11.67
C ALA A 8 26.70 -8.01 -10.31
N GLY A 9 27.77 -7.22 -10.33
CA GLY A 9 28.57 -6.87 -9.14
C GLY A 9 28.05 -5.70 -8.29
N ASN A 10 26.99 -5.00 -8.70
CA ASN A 10 26.54 -3.77 -8.03
C ASN A 10 25.44 -4.03 -6.98
N LEU A 11 25.79 -4.68 -5.87
CA LEU A 11 24.99 -4.67 -4.64
C LEU A 11 25.58 -3.68 -3.64
N ARG A 12 24.80 -2.64 -3.29
CA ARG A 12 25.10 -1.75 -2.16
C ARG A 12 24.63 -2.42 -0.86
N VAL A 13 25.56 -2.78 0.02
CA VAL A 13 25.26 -3.03 1.43
C VAL A 13 25.71 -1.80 2.21
N PHE A 14 24.77 -1.10 2.86
CA PHE A 14 25.09 -0.06 3.82
C PHE A 14 25.54 -0.74 5.12
N ASN A 15 26.82 -0.61 5.48
CA ASN A 15 27.29 -0.97 6.81
C ASN A 15 26.84 0.10 7.79
N ALA A 16 25.85 -0.21 8.63
CA ALA A 16 25.62 0.50 9.88
C ALA A 16 26.28 -0.30 11.01
N LEU A 17 27.38 0.21 11.55
CA LEU A 17 27.89 -0.20 12.85
C LEU A 17 27.01 0.49 13.90
N VAL A 18 26.28 -0.30 14.69
CA VAL A 18 25.64 0.19 15.91
C VAL A 18 26.26 -0.58 17.07
N GLY A 19 27.10 0.11 17.84
CA GLY A 19 27.59 -0.41 19.12
C GLY A 19 26.47 -0.41 20.17
N PRO A 20 26.62 -1.17 21.26
CA PRO A 20 25.64 -1.18 22.32
C PRO A 20 25.85 0.08 23.18
N LEU A 21 24.87 0.97 23.21
CA LEU A 21 24.78 1.94 24.29
C LEU A 21 23.34 2.00 24.78
N GLU A 22 23.13 1.33 25.90
CA GLU A 22 22.03 1.55 26.81
C GLU A 22 21.89 3.05 27.08
N THR A 23 20.73 3.62 26.72
CA THR A 23 20.24 4.84 27.35
C THR A 23 18.73 4.75 27.50
N THR A 24 18.30 4.50 28.73
CA THR A 24 16.97 4.74 29.28
C THR A 24 16.67 6.24 29.30
N ARG A 25 15.49 6.67 28.84
CA ARG A 25 14.80 7.90 29.30
C ARG A 25 13.30 7.88 28.98
N ASP A 26 12.57 8.49 29.91
CA ASP A 26 11.17 8.29 30.37
C ASP A 26 10.02 8.78 29.45
N PRO A 27 8.75 8.46 29.79
CA PRO A 27 7.59 8.64 28.91
C PRO A 27 7.11 10.09 28.90
N ARG A 28 6.91 10.64 27.70
CA ARG A 28 6.09 11.87 27.57
C ARG A 28 4.61 11.50 27.56
N ASN A 29 3.98 11.86 28.67
CA ASN A 29 2.55 11.86 28.87
C ASN A 29 2.02 13.25 28.47
N ILE A 30 1.30 13.38 27.35
CA ILE A 30 0.30 14.44 27.18
C ILE A 30 -0.93 13.85 26.49
N PHE A 31 -1.99 13.78 27.29
CA PHE A 31 -3.38 13.49 26.96
C PHE A 31 -3.92 14.38 25.83
N THR A 32 -4.60 13.77 24.85
CA THR A 32 -5.89 14.29 24.38
C THR A 32 -6.87 13.13 24.15
N ARG A 33 -8.04 13.29 24.75
CA ARG A 33 -9.14 12.34 24.85
C ARG A 33 -9.75 12.01 23.48
N ARG A 34 -9.99 10.73 23.20
CA ARG A 34 -11.21 10.30 22.51
C ARG A 34 -11.96 9.31 23.40
N TYR A 35 -13.13 9.79 23.83
CA TYR A 35 -14.17 9.04 24.50
C TYR A 35 -14.81 8.09 23.47
N SER A 36 -14.90 6.80 23.79
CA SER A 36 -15.75 5.84 23.07
C SER A 36 -16.65 5.18 24.11
N PRO A 37 -18.00 5.29 24.02
CA PRO A 37 -18.87 4.61 24.95
C PRO A 37 -18.94 3.12 24.62
N TRP A 38 -18.53 2.33 25.61
CA TRP A 38 -19.04 1.00 25.98
C TRP A 38 -19.67 0.10 24.91
N ASN A 39 -19.11 -1.10 24.80
CA ASN A 39 -19.92 -2.31 24.91
C ASN A 39 -19.26 -3.26 25.92
N LYS A 40 -19.90 -3.41 27.09
CA LYS A 40 -19.60 -4.44 28.10
C LYS A 40 -20.77 -5.40 28.11
N ASN A 41 -20.45 -6.68 27.94
CA ASN A 41 -20.95 -7.87 28.64
C ASN A 41 -20.01 -8.99 28.12
N ALA A 42 -18.96 -9.44 28.80
CA ALA A 42 -18.81 -10.00 30.15
C ALA A 42 -19.62 -11.28 30.36
N LEU A 43 -18.90 -12.41 30.39
CA LEU A 43 -19.01 -13.61 31.24
C LEU A 43 -17.83 -14.52 30.81
N ILE A 44 -16.68 -14.58 31.50
CA ILE A 44 -16.36 -15.27 32.78
C ILE A 44 -16.76 -16.76 32.69
N GLY A 45 -15.92 -17.76 32.97
CA GLY A 45 -14.57 -17.89 33.52
C GLY A 45 -14.04 -19.27 33.11
N SER A 46 -12.82 -19.71 33.42
CA SER A 46 -12.27 -19.84 34.76
C SER A 46 -10.84 -20.38 34.65
N ALA A 47 -10.05 -20.10 35.68
CA ALA A 47 -8.62 -20.34 35.74
C ALA A 47 -8.24 -21.78 36.13
N SER A 48 -6.94 -22.03 36.00
CA SER A 48 -6.10 -23.06 36.64
C SER A 48 -5.96 -24.41 35.94
N SER A 49 -4.77 -24.71 35.43
CA SER A 49 -3.80 -25.53 36.17
C SER A 49 -2.54 -25.83 35.34
N PHE A 50 -1.43 -25.87 36.07
CA PHE A 50 -0.07 -26.20 35.67
C PHE A 50 0.05 -27.56 34.95
N SER A 51 0.96 -27.68 33.98
CA SER A 51 2.23 -28.41 34.19
C SER A 51 3.11 -28.50 32.92
N ASN A 52 4.40 -28.20 33.13
CA ASN A 52 5.60 -28.87 32.61
C ASN A 52 5.75 -29.10 31.08
N ASN A 53 6.74 -28.46 30.44
CA ASN A 53 8.12 -28.94 30.51
C ASN A 53 9.15 -28.13 29.68
N SER A 54 10.36 -28.12 30.24
CA SER A 54 11.67 -27.95 29.61
C SER A 54 12.04 -26.59 29.03
N PHE A 55 12.74 -25.81 29.87
CA PHE A 55 13.83 -24.96 29.43
C PHE A 55 14.74 -25.73 28.46
N ASN A 56 14.94 -25.19 27.27
CA ASN A 56 16.14 -25.44 26.47
C ASN A 56 16.54 -24.10 25.88
N SER A 57 17.56 -23.49 26.45
CA SER A 57 18.24 -22.33 25.92
C SER A 57 18.76 -22.65 24.51
N LYS A 58 18.00 -22.30 23.48
CA LYS A 58 18.51 -22.28 22.11
C LYS A 58 19.23 -20.95 21.92
N THR A 59 20.54 -21.02 22.11
CA THR A 59 21.54 -20.07 21.65
C THR A 59 21.14 -19.52 20.28
N ILE A 60 20.78 -18.23 20.24
CA ILE A 60 20.56 -17.51 18.98
C ILE A 60 21.95 -17.35 18.35
N TYR A 61 22.28 -18.22 17.40
CA TYR A 61 23.37 -17.96 16.49
C TYR A 61 22.96 -16.77 15.62
N SER A 62 23.54 -15.60 15.88
CA SER A 62 23.59 -14.55 14.88
C SER A 62 24.33 -15.13 13.67
N LEU A 63 23.66 -15.34 12.54
CA LEU A 63 24.32 -15.48 11.25
C LEU A 63 24.85 -14.09 10.85
N ARG A 64 25.86 -13.64 11.59
CA ARG A 64 26.90 -12.79 11.04
C ARG A 64 27.46 -13.61 9.89
N ASN A 65 27.55 -13.05 8.68
CA ASN A 65 28.27 -13.68 7.58
C ASN A 65 29.71 -13.94 8.04
N HIS A 66 29.91 -15.12 8.61
CA HIS A 66 31.22 -15.70 8.79
C HIS A 66 31.68 -15.98 7.37
N TYR A 67 32.63 -15.18 6.90
CA TYR A 67 33.54 -15.62 5.87
C TYR A 67 33.99 -17.02 6.28
N SER A 68 33.70 -17.99 5.43
CA SER A 68 34.24 -19.33 5.57
C SER A 68 35.76 -19.20 5.68
N THR A 69 36.31 -19.39 6.87
CA THR A 69 37.74 -19.57 7.13
C THR A 69 38.21 -20.98 6.74
N SER A 70 37.40 -21.74 6.00
CA SER A 70 37.88 -22.94 5.31
C SER A 70 38.74 -22.51 4.12
N SER A 71 40.03 -22.82 4.23
CA SER A 71 41.02 -22.89 3.16
C SER A 71 40.57 -23.79 2.00
N LYS A 72 39.63 -23.31 1.19
CA LYS A 72 39.42 -23.86 -0.16
C LYS A 72 40.32 -23.03 -1.06
N GLU A 73 41.49 -23.58 -1.31
CA GLU A 73 42.43 -23.09 -2.32
C GLU A 73 41.65 -22.77 -3.60
N ASP A 74 41.84 -21.56 -4.13
CA ASP A 74 41.38 -21.25 -5.48
C ASP A 74 41.85 -22.38 -6.42
N ASN A 75 40.93 -22.96 -7.20
CA ASN A 75 41.27 -23.95 -8.23
C ASN A 75 42.11 -23.34 -9.38
N THR A 76 42.60 -22.11 -9.23
CA THR A 76 43.53 -21.43 -10.15
C THR A 76 44.87 -22.16 -10.25
N LYS A 77 45.25 -23.01 -9.27
CA LYS A 77 46.43 -23.90 -9.37
C LYS A 77 46.40 -24.75 -10.66
N ASN A 78 45.22 -25.13 -11.15
CA ASN A 78 45.08 -25.90 -12.40
C ASN A 78 45.32 -25.07 -13.68
N PHE A 79 45.18 -23.74 -13.65
CA PHE A 79 45.56 -22.86 -14.77
C PHE A 79 47.03 -22.44 -14.70
N VAL A 80 47.56 -22.19 -13.51
CA VAL A 80 48.95 -21.73 -13.30
C VAL A 80 49.97 -22.82 -13.61
N ALA A 81 49.66 -24.10 -13.38
CA ALA A 81 50.58 -25.21 -13.64
C ALA A 81 50.97 -25.40 -15.12
N LEU A 82 50.18 -24.89 -16.07
CA LEU A 82 50.49 -24.99 -17.51
C LEU A 82 51.34 -23.83 -18.05
N ALA A 83 51.36 -22.68 -17.39
CA ALA A 83 52.07 -21.50 -17.88
C ALA A 83 53.56 -21.47 -17.50
N VAL A 84 53.99 -22.31 -16.55
CA VAL A 84 55.34 -22.25 -15.96
C VAL A 84 56.18 -23.52 -16.17
N PHE A 85 55.60 -24.66 -16.57
CA PHE A 85 56.36 -25.91 -16.74
C PHE A 85 55.94 -26.71 -17.99
N PRO A 86 56.87 -27.39 -18.70
CA PRO A 86 56.53 -28.30 -19.79
C PRO A 86 55.76 -29.52 -19.27
N PRO A 87 54.93 -30.16 -20.11
CA PRO A 87 53.83 -31.01 -19.66
C PRO A 87 54.35 -32.32 -19.06
N LYS A 88 53.92 -32.63 -17.83
CA LYS A 88 53.92 -34.00 -17.29
C LYS A 88 52.51 -34.57 -17.36
N ALA A 89 52.45 -35.81 -17.82
CA ALA A 89 51.26 -36.50 -18.26
C ALA A 89 50.20 -36.69 -17.15
N GLY A 90 48.94 -36.51 -17.55
CA GLY A 90 47.80 -37.21 -16.98
C GLY A 90 46.93 -36.43 -16.01
N TYR A 91 46.13 -35.48 -16.50
CA TYR A 91 44.76 -35.22 -16.03
C TYR A 91 43.95 -34.55 -17.17
N THR A 92 42.72 -35.01 -17.36
CA THR A 92 41.82 -34.74 -18.49
C THR A 92 41.18 -33.34 -18.48
N SER A 93 41.25 -32.66 -19.63
CA SER A 93 40.58 -31.41 -20.05
C SER A 93 41.01 -30.10 -19.37
N LEU A 94 42.29 -29.75 -19.52
CA LEU A 94 42.84 -28.42 -19.20
C LEU A 94 42.69 -27.51 -20.43
N VAL A 95 41.83 -26.48 -20.37
CA VAL A 95 41.72 -25.47 -21.43
C VAL A 95 42.97 -24.58 -21.35
N ALA A 96 43.94 -24.82 -22.22
CA ALA A 96 45.07 -23.92 -22.35
C ALA A 96 44.57 -22.53 -22.79
N PRO A 97 45.01 -21.43 -22.15
CA PRO A 97 44.60 -20.09 -22.57
C PRO A 97 45.12 -19.82 -23.99
N LEU A 98 44.29 -19.20 -24.83
CA LEU A 98 44.64 -18.85 -26.21
C LEU A 98 45.77 -17.82 -26.27
N LYS A 99 45.77 -16.89 -25.32
CA LYS A 99 46.80 -15.85 -25.17
C LYS A 99 47.05 -15.56 -23.70
N ILE A 100 48.31 -15.30 -23.36
CA ILE A 100 48.76 -14.92 -22.02
C ILE A 100 49.51 -13.59 -22.15
N TYR A 101 49.13 -12.62 -21.32
CA TYR A 101 49.85 -11.37 -21.14
C TYR A 101 50.27 -11.29 -19.68
N SER A 102 51.54 -11.62 -19.43
CA SER A 102 52.08 -11.76 -18.07
C SER A 102 51.99 -10.47 -17.27
N GLN A 103 52.19 -9.32 -17.92
CA GLN A 103 52.25 -8.01 -17.28
C GLN A 103 51.16 -7.10 -17.86
N PHE A 104 49.96 -7.13 -17.26
CA PHE A 104 48.75 -6.56 -17.85
C PHE A 104 48.86 -5.06 -18.21
N LYS A 105 49.60 -4.27 -17.43
CA LYS A 105 49.74 -2.83 -17.68
C LYS A 105 50.80 -2.53 -18.75
N GLU A 106 51.91 -3.26 -18.70
CA GLU A 106 53.06 -3.09 -19.57
C GLU A 106 52.74 -3.61 -20.99
N ASP A 107 51.98 -4.71 -21.09
CA ASP A 107 51.51 -5.31 -22.33
C ASP A 107 50.34 -4.55 -22.99
N ARG A 108 50.02 -3.33 -22.53
CA ARG A 108 48.89 -2.55 -23.03
C ARG A 108 48.86 -2.44 -24.55
N SER A 109 49.99 -2.11 -25.18
CA SER A 109 50.04 -1.88 -26.63
C SER A 109 49.81 -3.17 -27.43
N SER A 110 50.35 -4.30 -26.98
CA SER A 110 50.14 -5.60 -27.63
C SER A 110 48.70 -6.09 -27.42
N ILE A 111 48.16 -5.98 -26.20
CA ILE A 111 46.77 -6.33 -25.88
C ILE A 111 45.80 -5.56 -26.78
N LEU A 112 45.94 -4.23 -26.87
CA LEU A 112 45.01 -3.39 -27.64
C LEU A 112 45.10 -3.65 -29.15
N LYS A 113 46.28 -4.04 -29.67
CA LYS A 113 46.46 -4.37 -31.09
C LYS A 113 45.93 -5.77 -31.41
N GLU A 114 46.28 -6.78 -30.61
CA GLU A 114 45.95 -8.18 -30.88
C GLU A 114 44.49 -8.54 -30.58
N GLN A 115 43.86 -7.84 -29.63
CA GLN A 115 42.48 -8.10 -29.18
C GLN A 115 41.46 -7.12 -29.75
N LYS A 116 41.87 -6.33 -30.75
CA LYS A 116 41.00 -5.38 -31.45
C LYS A 116 39.89 -6.14 -32.19
N ASP A 117 38.65 -5.69 -32.01
CA ASP A 117 37.44 -6.23 -32.67
C ASP A 117 37.18 -7.72 -32.38
N LYS A 118 37.76 -8.25 -31.30
CA LYS A 118 37.53 -9.62 -30.84
C LYS A 118 36.58 -9.65 -29.65
N SER A 119 35.66 -10.60 -29.69
CA SER A 119 34.72 -10.94 -28.63
C SER A 119 35.15 -12.22 -27.93
N GLY A 120 35.01 -12.32 -26.61
CA GLY A 120 35.42 -13.53 -25.89
C GLY A 120 35.38 -13.43 -24.37
N ILE A 121 35.88 -14.50 -23.76
CA ILE A 121 36.05 -14.69 -22.32
C ILE A 121 37.51 -14.45 -21.94
N TYR A 122 37.72 -13.69 -20.87
CA TYR A 122 39.05 -13.42 -20.32
C TYR A 122 39.08 -13.71 -18.82
N CYS A 123 40.29 -13.98 -18.31
CA CYS A 123 40.57 -14.14 -16.90
C CYS A 123 41.68 -13.17 -16.48
N LEU A 124 41.46 -12.43 -15.39
CA LEU A 124 42.47 -11.61 -14.73
C LEU A 124 42.91 -12.32 -13.46
N ILE A 125 44.20 -12.59 -13.34
CA ILE A 125 44.81 -13.23 -12.17
C ILE A 125 45.64 -12.18 -11.44
N ASN A 126 45.41 -12.02 -10.14
CA ASN A 126 46.23 -11.18 -9.29
C ASN A 126 47.48 -11.95 -8.86
N ASN A 127 48.65 -11.48 -9.27
CA ASN A 127 49.94 -12.14 -9.03
C ASN A 127 50.41 -12.05 -7.56
N ILE A 128 49.79 -11.18 -6.75
CA ILE A 128 50.12 -11.03 -5.33
C ILE A 128 49.42 -12.08 -4.47
N ASN A 129 48.14 -12.38 -4.73
CA ASN A 129 47.34 -13.28 -3.90
C ASN A 129 46.79 -14.51 -4.63
N GLY A 130 47.00 -14.64 -5.94
CA GLY A 130 46.55 -15.77 -6.75
C GLY A 130 45.05 -15.75 -7.11
N HIS A 131 44.30 -14.76 -6.61
CA HIS A 131 42.86 -14.67 -6.85
C HIS A 131 42.56 -14.27 -8.29
N SER A 132 41.47 -14.80 -8.83
CA SER A 132 41.09 -14.60 -10.23
C SER A 132 39.73 -13.90 -10.40
N TYR A 133 39.54 -13.30 -11.56
CA TYR A 133 38.28 -12.75 -12.07
C TYR A 133 38.04 -13.25 -13.48
N ILE A 134 36.84 -13.72 -13.78
CA ILE A 134 36.42 -14.10 -15.12
C ILE A 134 35.39 -13.11 -15.61
N GLY A 135 35.56 -12.64 -16.85
CA GLY A 135 34.59 -11.76 -17.48
C GLY A 135 34.44 -12.04 -18.96
N SER A 136 33.33 -11.58 -19.54
CA SER A 136 33.10 -11.56 -20.98
C SER A 136 33.12 -10.15 -21.57
N SER A 137 33.42 -10.05 -22.87
CA SER A 137 33.25 -8.80 -23.61
C SER A 137 33.04 -9.02 -25.10
N ILE A 138 32.17 -8.20 -25.70
CA ILE A 138 32.01 -8.08 -27.15
C ILE A 138 33.26 -7.48 -27.80
N ASN A 139 33.98 -6.60 -27.09
CA ASN A 139 35.23 -6.01 -27.56
C ASN A 139 36.28 -6.05 -26.44
N LEU A 140 37.14 -7.07 -26.50
CA LEU A 140 38.18 -7.34 -25.52
C LEU A 140 39.16 -6.18 -25.39
N ALA A 141 39.65 -5.61 -26.50
CA ALA A 141 40.55 -4.45 -26.47
C ALA A 141 39.91 -3.25 -25.73
N SER A 142 38.65 -2.92 -26.02
CA SER A 142 37.96 -1.83 -25.31
C SER A 142 37.80 -2.13 -23.83
N ARG A 143 37.53 -3.38 -23.44
CA ARG A 143 37.40 -3.74 -22.01
C ARG A 143 38.73 -3.62 -21.28
N MET A 144 39.82 -4.11 -21.87
CA MET A 144 41.15 -3.98 -21.28
C MET A 144 41.60 -2.52 -21.18
N LYS A 145 41.28 -1.70 -22.18
CA LYS A 145 41.50 -0.24 -22.13
C LYS A 145 40.81 0.40 -20.91
N ASN A 146 39.60 -0.04 -20.57
CA ASN A 146 38.86 0.46 -19.41
C ASN A 146 39.53 0.05 -18.09
N TYR A 147 39.91 -1.21 -17.94
CA TYR A 147 40.60 -1.67 -16.73
C TYR A 147 41.99 -1.03 -16.54
N LEU A 148 42.65 -0.64 -17.63
CA LEU A 148 43.91 0.11 -17.62
C LEU A 148 43.74 1.62 -17.46
N ASN A 149 42.51 2.12 -17.25
CA ASN A 149 42.22 3.54 -17.08
C ASN A 149 41.74 3.85 -15.65
N ASN A 150 42.55 4.58 -14.89
CA ASN A 150 42.22 4.95 -13.51
C ASN A 150 40.92 5.77 -13.37
N THR A 151 40.59 6.61 -14.35
CA THR A 151 39.34 7.39 -14.33
C THR A 151 38.12 6.46 -14.44
N PHE A 152 38.22 5.41 -15.25
CA PHE A 152 37.18 4.40 -15.37
C PHE A 152 37.02 3.60 -14.06
N LEU A 153 38.13 3.21 -13.44
CA LEU A 153 38.13 2.47 -12.17
C LEU A 153 37.54 3.29 -11.02
N LYS A 154 37.80 4.60 -10.98
CA LYS A 154 37.28 5.51 -9.93
C LYS A 154 35.87 6.04 -10.21
N SER A 155 35.24 5.64 -11.31
CA SER A 155 33.90 6.11 -11.65
C SER A 155 32.86 5.63 -10.63
N ARG A 156 31.85 6.47 -10.35
CA ARG A 156 30.78 6.13 -9.39
C ARG A 156 30.04 4.83 -9.74
N GLN A 157 29.97 4.48 -11.02
CA GLN A 157 29.27 3.31 -11.52
C GLN A 157 30.07 2.01 -11.31
N ASN A 158 31.41 2.09 -11.36
CA ASN A 158 32.29 0.92 -11.39
C ASN A 158 33.05 0.70 -10.08
N ALA A 159 33.16 1.72 -9.23
CA ALA A 159 33.97 1.70 -8.01
C ALA A 159 33.62 0.55 -7.03
N ASN A 160 32.42 -0.03 -7.14
CA ASN A 160 31.97 -1.12 -6.28
C ASN A 160 32.28 -2.52 -6.81
N MET A 161 32.69 -2.67 -8.07
CA MET A 161 33.03 -3.98 -8.63
C MET A 161 34.28 -4.57 -7.96
N PRO A 162 34.28 -5.86 -7.54
CA PRO A 162 35.43 -6.42 -6.84
C PRO A 162 36.73 -6.38 -7.64
N ILE A 163 36.68 -6.68 -8.95
CA ILE A 163 37.86 -6.59 -9.82
C ILE A 163 38.41 -5.16 -9.92
N VAL A 164 37.54 -4.15 -9.95
CA VAL A 164 37.95 -2.73 -9.97
C VAL A 164 38.65 -2.35 -8.67
N LYS A 165 38.10 -2.78 -7.53
CA LYS A 165 38.74 -2.59 -6.21
C LYS A 165 40.09 -3.30 -6.14
N ALA A 166 40.19 -4.51 -6.68
CA ALA A 166 41.43 -5.27 -6.70
C ALA A 166 42.50 -4.60 -7.57
N LEU A 167 42.14 -4.15 -8.79
CA LEU A 167 43.05 -3.41 -9.67
C LEU A 167 43.54 -2.09 -9.04
N LEU A 168 42.68 -1.38 -8.31
CA LEU A 168 43.07 -0.16 -7.58
C LEU A 168 43.95 -0.46 -6.35
N LYS A 169 43.64 -1.52 -5.61
CA LYS A 169 44.35 -1.88 -4.36
C LYS A 169 45.74 -2.47 -4.64
N TYR A 170 45.83 -3.38 -5.60
CA TYR A 170 47.05 -4.14 -5.88
C TYR A 170 47.84 -3.58 -7.07
N GLY A 171 47.26 -2.66 -7.84
CA GLY A 171 47.89 -2.06 -9.02
C GLY A 171 47.75 -2.94 -10.26
N GLN A 172 47.47 -2.32 -11.41
CA GLN A 172 47.24 -3.02 -12.69
C GLN A 172 48.44 -3.85 -13.16
N SER A 173 49.68 -3.45 -12.82
CA SER A 173 50.91 -4.18 -13.18
C SER A 173 51.02 -5.54 -12.49
N ASN A 174 50.32 -5.74 -11.36
CA ASN A 174 50.36 -7.01 -10.62
C ASN A 174 49.28 -7.99 -11.07
N PHE A 175 48.78 -7.84 -12.30
CA PHE A 175 47.80 -8.74 -12.88
C PHE A 175 48.32 -9.36 -14.17
N THR A 176 47.94 -10.62 -14.37
CA THR A 176 48.12 -11.35 -15.63
C THR A 176 46.77 -11.49 -16.31
N LEU A 177 46.72 -11.19 -17.62
CA LEU A 177 45.53 -11.36 -18.45
C LEU A 177 45.64 -12.64 -19.27
N LEU A 178 44.63 -13.50 -19.15
CA LEU A 178 44.46 -14.68 -19.99
C LEU A 178 43.24 -14.49 -20.89
N ILE A 179 43.40 -14.72 -22.19
CA ILE A 179 42.27 -14.89 -23.10
C ILE A 179 41.92 -16.37 -23.11
N VAL A 180 40.75 -16.71 -22.57
CA VAL A 180 40.34 -18.09 -22.35
C VAL A 180 39.71 -18.68 -23.61
N GLU A 181 38.82 -17.92 -24.25
CA GLU A 181 38.08 -18.37 -25.41
C GLU A 181 37.57 -17.18 -26.24
N TYR A 182 37.64 -17.26 -27.57
CA TYR A 182 36.93 -16.32 -28.45
C TYR A 182 35.52 -16.82 -28.71
N VAL A 183 34.54 -15.95 -28.50
CA VAL A 183 33.13 -16.33 -28.41
C VAL A 183 32.29 -15.25 -29.08
N GLU A 184 31.33 -15.66 -29.89
CA GLU A 184 30.39 -14.73 -30.52
C GLU A 184 29.51 -14.01 -29.47
N PRO A 185 29.10 -12.75 -29.70
CA PRO A 185 28.37 -11.95 -28.72
C PRO A 185 27.11 -12.61 -28.15
N GLN A 186 26.42 -13.43 -28.96
CA GLN A 186 25.16 -14.07 -28.60
C GLN A 186 25.30 -15.14 -27.50
N VAL A 187 26.48 -15.76 -27.39
CA VAL A 187 26.75 -16.88 -26.47
C VAL A 187 27.68 -16.51 -25.32
N LEU A 188 28.15 -15.25 -25.24
CA LEU A 188 29.07 -14.78 -24.21
C LEU A 188 28.57 -15.06 -22.79
N THR A 189 27.30 -14.75 -22.50
CA THR A 189 26.70 -14.93 -21.16
C THR A 189 26.70 -16.39 -20.72
N VAL A 190 26.44 -17.32 -21.65
CA VAL A 190 26.42 -18.76 -21.38
C VAL A 190 27.85 -19.27 -21.11
N ARG A 191 28.81 -18.85 -21.92
CA ARG A 191 30.22 -19.25 -21.76
C ARG A 191 30.87 -18.64 -20.52
N GLU A 192 30.58 -17.38 -20.22
CA GLU A 192 31.01 -16.71 -18.98
C GLU A 192 30.49 -17.47 -17.76
N THR A 193 29.21 -17.83 -17.77
CA THR A 193 28.61 -18.65 -16.71
C THR A 193 29.32 -19.99 -16.57
N TYR A 194 29.57 -20.69 -17.67
CA TYR A 194 30.29 -21.97 -17.67
C TYR A 194 31.67 -21.87 -17.00
N PHE A 195 32.46 -20.83 -17.33
CA PHE A 195 33.78 -20.66 -16.74
C PHE A 195 33.71 -20.20 -15.27
N ILE A 196 32.78 -19.32 -14.91
CA ILE A 196 32.59 -18.90 -13.51
C ILE A 196 32.19 -20.10 -12.64
N THR A 197 31.26 -20.95 -13.08
CA THR A 197 30.83 -22.12 -12.30
C THR A 197 31.90 -23.20 -12.23
N SER A 198 32.70 -23.35 -13.29
CA SER A 198 33.78 -24.35 -13.33
C SER A 198 35.00 -23.95 -12.48
N ILE A 199 35.37 -22.65 -12.50
CA ILE A 199 36.61 -22.15 -11.88
C ILE A 199 36.34 -21.56 -10.48
N LEU A 200 35.12 -21.05 -10.24
CA LEU A 200 34.73 -20.34 -9.01
C LEU A 200 35.68 -19.19 -8.63
N PRO A 201 35.95 -18.23 -9.55
CA PRO A 201 36.90 -17.14 -9.32
C PRO A 201 36.51 -16.23 -8.15
N TYR A 202 37.46 -15.92 -7.29
CA TYR A 202 37.27 -15.15 -6.05
C TYR A 202 36.61 -13.78 -6.27
N TYR A 203 36.97 -13.05 -7.33
CA TYR A 203 36.46 -11.69 -7.56
C TYR A 203 35.07 -11.65 -8.23
N ASN A 204 34.49 -12.80 -8.60
CA ASN A 204 33.13 -12.84 -9.14
C ASN A 204 32.10 -13.02 -8.01
N VAL A 205 31.28 -11.99 -7.76
CA VAL A 205 30.29 -12.02 -6.67
C VAL A 205 29.15 -13.01 -6.95
N LEU A 206 28.65 -13.02 -8.18
CA LEU A 206 27.62 -13.96 -8.59
C LEU A 206 28.28 -15.22 -9.15
N LYS A 207 27.79 -16.39 -8.72
CA LYS A 207 28.22 -17.70 -9.21
C LYS A 207 27.63 -18.04 -10.59
N GLN A 208 26.81 -17.15 -11.14
CA GLN A 208 26.20 -17.27 -12.46
C GLN A 208 26.33 -15.93 -13.17
N GLY A 209 26.69 -15.95 -14.46
CA GLY A 209 26.89 -14.74 -15.28
C GLY A 209 25.57 -14.14 -15.75
N TYR A 210 24.60 -13.90 -14.86
CA TYR A 210 23.36 -13.25 -15.24
C TYR A 210 23.51 -11.72 -15.29
N SER A 211 22.89 -11.12 -16.30
CA SER A 211 22.53 -9.70 -16.30
C SER A 211 21.40 -9.45 -15.29
N SER A 212 21.47 -8.38 -14.51
CA SER A 212 20.35 -7.98 -13.63
C SER A 212 19.15 -7.41 -14.40
N LEU A 213 19.27 -7.22 -15.72
CA LEU A 213 18.20 -6.72 -16.57
C LEU A 213 17.07 -7.74 -16.68
N GLY A 214 15.90 -7.40 -16.14
CA GLY A 214 14.72 -8.27 -16.13
C GLY A 214 14.61 -9.19 -14.91
N TYR A 215 15.56 -9.13 -13.97
CA TYR A 215 15.46 -9.87 -12.72
C TYR A 215 14.24 -9.40 -11.91
N LYS A 216 13.37 -10.35 -11.57
CA LYS A 216 12.23 -10.13 -10.68
C LYS A 216 12.58 -10.71 -9.31
N HIS A 217 12.48 -9.90 -8.27
CA HIS A 217 12.63 -10.37 -6.89
C HIS A 217 11.61 -11.47 -6.57
N THR A 218 12.01 -12.44 -5.75
CA THR A 218 11.09 -13.45 -5.19
C THR A 218 10.04 -12.77 -4.30
N GLU A 219 8.87 -13.38 -4.15
CA GLU A 219 7.81 -12.84 -3.29
C GLU A 219 8.27 -12.67 -1.84
N GLU A 220 9.05 -13.62 -1.33
CA GLU A 220 9.69 -13.52 0.00
C GLU A 220 10.57 -12.27 0.12
N THR A 221 11.38 -11.98 -0.91
CA THR A 221 12.22 -10.78 -0.93
C THR A 221 11.38 -9.51 -1.02
N LYS A 222 10.30 -9.51 -1.80
CA LYS A 222 9.39 -8.36 -1.90
C LYS A 222 8.69 -8.08 -0.57
N GLN A 223 8.24 -9.12 0.13
CA GLN A 223 7.63 -9.01 1.45
C GLN A 223 8.62 -8.41 2.46
N LEU A 224 9.83 -8.97 2.54
CA LEU A 224 10.87 -8.45 3.43
C LEU A 224 11.20 -6.97 3.13
N LEU A 225 11.32 -6.61 1.85
CA LEU A 225 11.56 -5.22 1.45
C LEU A 225 10.39 -4.29 1.82
N SER A 226 9.15 -4.80 1.76
CA SER A 226 7.95 -4.07 2.18
C SER A 226 7.96 -3.81 3.69
N GLU A 227 8.25 -4.82 4.51
CA GLU A 227 8.37 -4.70 5.97
C GLU A 227 9.51 -3.75 6.39
N LEU A 228 10.65 -3.80 5.70
CA LEU A 228 11.74 -2.85 5.95
C LEU A 228 11.37 -1.42 5.51
N ALA A 229 10.50 -1.28 4.50
CA ALA A 229 10.05 0.03 4.03
C ALA A 229 9.02 0.67 4.96
N SER A 230 8.14 -0.10 5.60
CA SER A 230 7.12 0.43 6.54
C SER A 230 7.75 1.14 7.75
N ASN A 231 8.95 0.75 8.13
CA ASN A 231 9.69 1.37 9.23
C ASN A 231 10.45 2.64 8.83
N ARG A 232 10.42 3.04 7.55
CA ARG A 232 11.09 4.25 7.08
C ARG A 232 10.26 5.47 7.42
N VAL A 233 10.79 6.33 8.27
CA VAL A 233 10.20 7.64 8.57
C VAL A 233 10.99 8.71 7.82
N HIS A 234 10.30 9.53 7.03
CA HIS A 234 10.91 10.70 6.42
C HIS A 234 11.33 11.72 7.50
N SER A 235 12.47 12.38 7.30
CA SER A 235 12.85 13.52 8.13
C SER A 235 11.81 14.64 7.99
N ASP A 236 11.68 15.48 9.01
CA ASP A 236 10.71 16.57 8.99
C ASP A 236 10.99 17.58 7.87
N THR A 237 12.26 17.76 7.50
CA THR A 237 12.67 18.55 6.33
C THR A 237 12.12 17.97 5.03
N THR A 238 12.22 16.64 4.83
CA THR A 238 11.68 15.97 3.64
C THR A 238 10.15 15.99 3.63
N LYS A 239 9.50 15.80 4.78
CA LYS A 239 8.03 15.95 4.89
C LYS A 239 7.58 17.36 4.47
N GLY A 240 8.30 18.39 4.91
CA GLY A 240 8.02 19.78 4.52
C GLY A 240 8.15 20.02 3.01
N LEU A 241 9.18 19.47 2.38
CA LEU A 241 9.35 19.54 0.92
C LEU A 241 8.23 18.83 0.16
N ILE A 242 7.81 17.64 0.62
CA ILE A 242 6.70 16.90 0.03
C ILE A 242 5.39 17.69 0.17
N ALA A 243 5.11 18.22 1.35
CA ALA A 243 3.91 19.02 1.59
C ALA A 243 3.86 20.25 0.67
N LYS A 244 4.98 20.97 0.55
CA LYS A 244 5.10 22.13 -0.36
C LYS A 244 4.85 21.73 -1.82
N ALA A 245 5.37 20.58 -2.25
CA ALA A 245 5.18 20.06 -3.60
C ALA A 245 3.73 19.63 -3.89
N LEU A 246 2.93 19.32 -2.87
CA LEU A 246 1.53 18.88 -3.03
C LEU A 246 0.50 19.98 -2.72
N THR A 247 0.94 21.23 -2.57
CA THR A 247 0.06 22.36 -2.26
C THR A 247 -0.14 23.26 -3.48
N GLY A 248 -1.32 23.89 -3.58
CA GLY A 248 -1.66 24.81 -4.66
C GLY A 248 -1.73 24.11 -6.01
N GLU A 249 -1.18 24.75 -7.04
CA GLU A 249 -1.25 24.29 -8.45
C GLU A 249 -0.58 22.94 -8.70
N ASN A 250 0.41 22.58 -7.86
CA ASN A 250 1.12 21.30 -7.99
C ASN A 250 0.32 20.13 -7.43
N ASN A 251 -0.78 20.38 -6.70
CA ASN A 251 -1.66 19.32 -6.22
C ASN A 251 -2.32 18.62 -7.43
N PRO A 252 -2.25 17.28 -7.56
CA PRO A 252 -2.91 16.54 -8.64
C PRO A 252 -4.44 16.76 -8.73
N PHE A 253 -5.06 17.24 -7.65
CA PHE A 253 -6.48 17.61 -7.56
C PHE A 253 -6.75 19.11 -7.69
N TYR A 254 -5.74 19.94 -7.95
CA TYR A 254 -5.94 21.37 -8.17
C TYR A 254 -6.87 21.62 -9.35
N ASN A 255 -7.82 22.54 -9.19
CA ASN A 255 -8.87 22.86 -10.16
C ASN A 255 -9.73 21.67 -10.64
N LYS A 256 -9.69 20.53 -9.94
CA LYS A 256 -10.58 19.39 -10.22
C LYS A 256 -11.78 19.40 -9.27
N SER A 257 -12.96 19.17 -9.83
CA SER A 257 -14.19 18.99 -9.06
C SER A 257 -14.55 17.50 -8.96
N HIS A 258 -15.08 17.08 -7.81
CA HIS A 258 -15.62 15.74 -7.65
C HIS A 258 -16.88 15.53 -8.52
N SER A 259 -17.02 14.32 -9.08
CA SER A 259 -18.25 13.88 -9.73
C SER A 259 -19.43 13.87 -8.75
N MET A 260 -20.66 13.90 -9.27
CA MET A 260 -21.86 13.84 -8.43
C MET A 260 -21.90 12.55 -7.60
N GLU A 261 -21.53 11.41 -8.18
CA GLU A 261 -21.41 10.13 -7.49
C GLU A 261 -20.39 10.15 -6.35
N SER A 262 -19.21 10.75 -6.58
CA SER A 262 -18.19 10.89 -5.53
C SER A 262 -18.62 11.85 -4.42
N LYS A 263 -19.39 12.89 -4.75
CA LYS A 263 -20.03 13.76 -3.75
C LYS A 263 -21.05 12.99 -2.91
N VAL A 264 -21.87 12.14 -3.54
CA VAL A 264 -22.84 11.28 -2.84
C VAL A 264 -22.13 10.32 -1.89
N ARG A 265 -21.11 9.58 -2.35
CA ARG A 265 -20.33 8.69 -1.47
C ARG A 265 -19.65 9.42 -0.31
N MET A 266 -19.15 10.63 -0.56
CA MET A 266 -18.58 11.47 0.50
C MET A 266 -19.63 11.94 1.50
N ILE A 267 -20.86 12.22 1.07
CA ILE A 267 -21.99 12.55 1.95
C ILE A 267 -22.37 11.33 2.78
N GLU A 268 -22.51 10.15 2.17
CA GLU A 268 -22.80 8.88 2.86
C GLU A 268 -21.73 8.53 3.90
N ALA A 269 -20.45 8.66 3.55
CA ALA A 269 -19.34 8.38 4.47
C ALA A 269 -19.25 9.39 5.64
N LYS A 270 -19.72 10.63 5.43
CA LYS A 270 -19.75 11.69 6.46
C LYS A 270 -21.04 11.70 7.26
N SER A 271 -22.12 11.10 6.76
CA SER A 271 -23.39 11.11 7.43
C SER A 271 -23.39 10.08 8.55
N ALA A 272 -23.24 10.57 9.78
CA ALA A 272 -23.24 9.73 10.98
C ALA A 272 -24.62 9.11 11.29
N TYR A 273 -25.71 9.66 10.74
CA TYR A 273 -27.09 9.27 11.07
C TYR A 273 -27.95 9.27 9.80
N PRO A 274 -28.29 8.08 9.24
CA PRO A 274 -29.26 7.97 8.17
C PRO A 274 -30.65 8.40 8.67
N VAL A 275 -31.49 8.83 7.74
CA VAL A 275 -32.88 9.21 8.02
C VAL A 275 -33.81 8.22 7.35
N TYR A 276 -34.56 7.50 8.15
CA TYR A 276 -35.59 6.57 7.72
C TYR A 276 -36.89 7.35 7.56
N ILE A 277 -37.50 7.27 6.37
CA ILE A 277 -38.76 7.92 6.05
C ILE A 277 -39.84 6.87 6.00
N TYR A 278 -40.93 7.12 6.73
CA TYR A 278 -42.09 6.25 6.77
C TYR A 278 -43.36 6.99 6.32
N ASP A 279 -44.36 6.24 5.87
CA ASP A 279 -45.72 6.75 5.69
C ASP A 279 -46.44 6.95 7.03
N SER A 280 -47.72 7.34 6.99
CA SER A 280 -48.52 7.58 8.18
C SER A 280 -48.87 6.30 8.96
N PHE A 281 -48.67 5.13 8.36
CA PHE A 281 -48.85 3.80 8.96
C PHE A 281 -47.54 3.16 9.43
N LYS A 282 -46.42 3.90 9.36
CA LYS A 282 -45.07 3.43 9.72
C LYS A 282 -44.52 2.33 8.80
N ASN A 283 -44.93 2.28 7.53
CA ASN A 283 -44.28 1.48 6.50
C ASN A 283 -43.03 2.22 5.98
N LEU A 284 -41.88 1.53 5.92
CA LEU A 284 -40.61 2.13 5.51
C LEU A 284 -40.62 2.46 4.01
N LEU A 285 -40.58 3.75 3.67
CA LEU A 285 -40.60 4.23 2.30
C LEU A 285 -39.18 4.26 1.71
N VAL A 286 -38.27 4.99 2.33
CA VAL A 286 -36.92 5.24 1.79
C VAL A 286 -35.95 5.62 2.90
N ILE A 287 -34.66 5.37 2.69
CA ILE A 287 -33.58 5.76 3.60
C ILE A 287 -32.72 6.81 2.93
N PHE A 288 -32.59 7.96 3.60
CA PHE A 288 -31.71 9.04 3.21
C PHE A 288 -30.37 8.96 3.96
N PRO A 289 -29.26 9.40 3.34
CA PRO A 289 -27.96 9.38 3.99
C PRO A 289 -27.93 10.34 5.19
N SER A 290 -28.56 11.52 5.09
CA SER A 290 -28.55 12.50 6.18
C SER A 290 -29.77 13.42 6.19
N VAL A 291 -30.03 14.03 7.34
CA VAL A 291 -31.02 15.11 7.49
C VAL A 291 -30.71 16.27 6.54
N SER A 292 -29.44 16.64 6.36
CA SER A 292 -29.07 17.74 5.46
C SER A 292 -29.43 17.45 4.00
N SER A 293 -29.21 16.22 3.54
CA SER A 293 -29.57 15.78 2.20
C SER A 293 -31.07 15.84 1.98
N LEU A 294 -31.84 15.32 2.95
CA LEU A 294 -33.30 15.36 2.91
C LEU A 294 -33.82 16.79 2.94
N ALA A 295 -33.34 17.62 3.88
CA ALA A 295 -33.73 19.00 4.08
C ALA A 295 -33.63 19.85 2.81
N HIS A 296 -32.53 19.68 2.06
CA HIS A 296 -32.31 20.37 0.81
C HIS A 296 -33.36 20.01 -0.25
N LEU A 297 -33.69 18.73 -0.39
CA LEU A 297 -34.66 18.25 -1.38
C LEU A 297 -36.10 18.65 -1.05
N ILE A 298 -36.48 18.56 0.23
CA ILE A 298 -37.85 18.90 0.68
C ILE A 298 -38.02 20.39 1.04
N LYS A 299 -37.00 21.21 0.74
CA LYS A 299 -36.98 22.66 1.00
C LYS A 299 -37.44 23.00 2.43
N SER A 300 -36.93 22.25 3.41
CA SER A 300 -37.27 22.43 4.83
C SER A 300 -36.05 22.80 5.64
N ASN A 301 -36.27 23.48 6.76
CA ASN A 301 -35.19 23.79 7.68
C ASN A 301 -34.70 22.52 8.38
N HIS A 302 -33.37 22.39 8.49
CA HIS A 302 -32.73 21.27 9.17
C HIS A 302 -33.25 21.09 10.60
N SER A 303 -33.38 22.19 11.36
CA SER A 303 -33.88 22.17 12.74
C SER A 303 -35.29 21.60 12.86
N THR A 304 -36.18 21.92 11.92
CA THR A 304 -37.56 21.41 11.91
C THR A 304 -37.62 19.90 11.71
N ILE A 305 -36.77 19.36 10.83
CA ILE A 305 -36.69 17.91 10.62
C ILE A 305 -36.11 17.23 11.87
N VAL A 306 -35.05 17.79 12.45
CA VAL A 306 -34.47 17.26 13.70
C VAL A 306 -35.47 17.27 14.84
N GLU A 307 -36.28 18.32 14.96
CA GLU A 307 -37.34 18.42 15.97
C GLU A 307 -38.42 17.36 15.73
N ALA A 308 -38.88 17.17 14.50
CA ALA A 308 -39.84 16.11 14.16
C ALA A 308 -39.29 14.70 14.47
N ILE A 309 -38.01 14.45 14.19
CA ILE A 309 -37.32 13.19 14.55
C ILE A 309 -37.26 13.03 16.06
N ARG A 310 -36.91 14.08 16.81
CA ARG A 310 -36.79 14.02 18.27
C ARG A 310 -38.13 13.80 18.94
N GLU A 311 -39.16 14.47 18.47
CA GLU A 311 -40.53 14.38 19.00
C GLU A 311 -41.30 13.16 18.49
N GLN A 312 -40.77 12.46 17.47
CA GLN A 312 -41.43 11.34 16.79
C GLN A 312 -42.82 11.70 16.23
N THR A 313 -42.97 12.93 15.74
CA THR A 313 -44.25 13.45 15.24
C THR A 313 -44.37 13.34 13.72
N ILE A 314 -45.60 13.26 13.22
CA ILE A 314 -45.88 13.36 11.78
C ILE A 314 -45.41 14.70 11.22
N PHE A 315 -44.52 14.63 10.24
CA PHE A 315 -44.03 15.73 9.44
C PHE A 315 -44.94 15.96 8.22
N ARG A 316 -45.32 17.22 7.99
CA ARG A 316 -46.22 17.64 6.88
C ARG A 316 -47.53 16.83 6.77
N GLY A 317 -47.98 16.28 7.88
CA GLY A 317 -49.26 15.58 7.99
C GLY A 317 -49.31 14.16 7.42
N GLU A 318 -48.24 13.59 6.87
CA GLU A 318 -48.24 12.18 6.41
C GLU A 318 -46.98 11.38 6.77
N TRP A 319 -45.81 11.99 6.95
CA TRP A 319 -44.55 11.22 7.02
C TRP A 319 -43.93 11.23 8.40
N TYR A 320 -43.37 10.09 8.82
CA TYR A 320 -42.46 10.06 9.97
C TYR A 320 -41.01 10.04 9.50
N PHE A 321 -40.16 10.76 10.22
CA PHE A 321 -38.71 10.71 10.04
C PHE A 321 -38.08 10.18 11.33
N THR A 322 -37.17 9.22 11.21
CA THR A 322 -36.42 8.69 12.35
C THR A 322 -34.95 8.50 12.00
N ASN A 323 -34.08 8.47 13.01
CA ASN A 323 -32.67 8.11 12.85
C ASN A 323 -32.37 6.64 13.18
N ILE A 324 -33.37 5.94 13.71
CA ILE A 324 -33.31 4.53 14.10
C ILE A 324 -34.54 3.87 13.50
N PRO A 325 -34.40 2.71 12.83
CA PRO A 325 -35.55 2.05 12.24
C PRO A 325 -36.52 1.55 13.32
N TYR A 326 -37.83 1.60 13.04
CA TYR A 326 -38.83 0.98 13.91
C TYR A 326 -38.65 -0.54 13.99
N ASN A 327 -38.32 -1.18 12.86
CA ASN A 327 -37.96 -2.59 12.79
C ASN A 327 -36.76 -2.79 11.85
N ILE A 328 -35.78 -3.55 12.33
CA ILE A 328 -34.50 -3.79 11.64
C ILE A 328 -34.69 -4.68 10.39
N SER A 329 -35.77 -5.47 10.37
CA SER A 329 -36.05 -6.39 9.25
C SER A 329 -36.82 -5.73 8.11
N ASP A 330 -37.26 -4.48 8.26
CA ASP A 330 -38.04 -3.78 7.25
C ASP A 330 -37.17 -3.43 6.04
N ASN A 331 -37.68 -3.73 4.85
CA ASN A 331 -37.06 -3.32 3.59
C ASN A 331 -37.75 -2.05 3.08
N PRO A 332 -36.99 -1.02 2.65
CA PRO A 332 -37.60 0.17 2.11
C PRO A 332 -38.31 -0.14 0.79
N LEU A 333 -39.50 0.42 0.60
CA LEU A 333 -40.24 0.32 -0.66
C LEU A 333 -39.43 0.89 -1.83
N ILE A 334 -38.71 1.98 -1.60
CA ILE A 334 -37.80 2.61 -2.55
C ILE A 334 -36.37 2.27 -2.15
N SER A 335 -35.72 1.44 -2.96
CA SER A 335 -34.37 0.92 -2.67
C SER A 335 -33.28 1.99 -2.64
N ASN A 336 -33.43 3.09 -3.39
CA ASN A 336 -32.43 4.15 -3.48
C ASN A 336 -33.08 5.53 -3.58
N TRP A 337 -32.66 6.46 -2.72
CA TRP A 337 -33.15 7.84 -2.66
C TRP A 337 -32.83 8.68 -3.92
N THR A 338 -32.00 8.19 -4.84
CA THR A 338 -31.70 8.84 -6.12
C THR A 338 -32.62 8.39 -7.27
N HIS A 339 -33.40 7.32 -7.07
CA HIS A 339 -34.33 6.80 -8.07
C HIS A 339 -35.49 7.75 -8.36
N LYS A 340 -36.14 7.54 -9.51
CA LYS A 340 -37.27 8.37 -9.97
C LYS A 340 -38.44 8.35 -8.97
N GLU A 341 -38.77 7.18 -8.40
CA GLU A 341 -39.81 7.01 -7.39
C GLU A 341 -39.58 7.91 -6.16
N CYS A 342 -38.33 8.06 -5.73
CA CYS A 342 -38.00 8.97 -4.63
C CYS A 342 -38.26 10.44 -5.02
N LYS A 343 -38.08 10.82 -6.28
CA LYS A 343 -38.36 12.20 -6.73
C LYS A 343 -39.86 12.50 -6.66
N GLU A 344 -40.72 11.52 -6.95
CA GLU A 344 -42.17 11.62 -6.82
C GLU A 344 -42.56 11.79 -5.34
N LEU A 345 -42.01 10.96 -4.45
CA LEU A 345 -42.20 11.12 -3.00
C LEU A 345 -41.77 12.51 -2.48
N ILE A 346 -40.63 13.02 -2.93
CA ILE A 346 -40.13 14.35 -2.54
C ILE A 346 -41.05 15.46 -3.07
N LEU A 347 -41.63 15.29 -4.25
CA LEU A 347 -42.61 16.24 -4.80
C LEU A 347 -43.87 16.27 -3.93
N ASP A 348 -44.38 15.11 -3.51
CA ASP A 348 -45.54 15.01 -2.62
C ASP A 348 -45.28 15.67 -1.26
N ILE A 349 -44.10 15.41 -0.67
CA ILE A 349 -43.68 16.07 0.57
C ILE A 349 -43.65 17.59 0.39
N ASN A 350 -43.17 18.09 -0.76
CA ASN A 350 -43.13 19.53 -1.05
C ASN A 350 -44.53 20.14 -1.24
N ASN A 351 -45.45 19.41 -1.87
CA ASN A 351 -46.83 19.84 -2.08
C ASN A 351 -47.59 20.00 -0.75
N MET A 352 -47.23 19.25 0.29
CA MET A 352 -47.81 19.36 1.63
C MET A 352 -47.06 20.33 2.57
N SER A 353 -46.24 21.23 2.03
CA SER A 353 -45.41 22.14 2.84
C SER A 353 -46.20 23.14 3.69
N HIS A 354 -47.44 23.47 3.32
CA HIS A 354 -48.35 24.31 4.10
C HIS A 354 -48.90 23.62 5.36
N ILE A 355 -48.91 22.29 5.38
CA ILE A 355 -49.44 21.49 6.48
C ILE A 355 -48.40 21.44 7.59
N ARG A 356 -48.63 22.17 8.69
CA ARG A 356 -47.73 22.14 9.85
C ARG A 356 -48.04 20.99 10.81
N LYS A 357 -49.32 20.78 11.11
CA LYS A 357 -49.85 19.68 11.94
C LYS A 357 -51.25 19.33 11.45
N GLY A 358 -51.35 18.28 10.64
CA GLY A 358 -52.64 17.70 10.24
C GLY A 358 -53.37 17.09 11.43
N ILE A 359 -54.69 16.91 11.27
CA ILE A 359 -55.52 16.28 12.29
C ILE A 359 -56.41 15.21 11.65
N PHE A 360 -56.38 14.02 12.23
CA PHE A 360 -57.17 12.88 11.82
C PHE A 360 -58.40 12.80 12.72
N VAL A 361 -59.55 12.58 12.11
CA VAL A 361 -60.84 12.49 12.79
C VAL A 361 -61.43 11.11 12.56
N TYR A 362 -61.88 10.50 13.65
CA TYR A 362 -62.47 9.17 13.68
C TYR A 362 -63.82 9.22 14.38
N ASP A 363 -64.64 8.20 14.16
CA ASP A 363 -65.87 8.00 14.93
C ASP A 363 -65.56 7.43 16.33
N THR A 364 -66.60 7.22 17.14
CA THR A 364 -66.47 6.61 18.47
C THR A 364 -65.95 5.17 18.46
N ASN A 365 -66.10 4.48 17.33
CA ASN A 365 -65.62 3.12 17.11
C ASN A 365 -64.19 3.10 16.54
N LYS A 366 -63.54 4.26 16.41
CA LYS A 366 -62.22 4.47 15.80
C LYS A 366 -62.15 4.24 14.29
N ASN A 367 -63.28 4.18 13.58
CA ASN A 367 -63.26 4.16 12.13
C ASN A 367 -62.81 5.52 11.59
N PHE A 368 -61.88 5.52 10.64
CA PHE A 368 -61.38 6.74 10.02
C PHE A 368 -62.49 7.47 9.24
N ILE A 369 -62.72 8.74 9.57
CA ILE A 369 -63.69 9.60 8.88
C ILE A 369 -62.99 10.45 7.84
N ARG A 370 -62.06 11.30 8.29
CA ARG A 370 -61.40 12.29 7.43
C ARG A 370 -60.12 12.82 8.08
N LYS A 371 -59.18 13.26 7.23
CA LYS A 371 -58.03 14.06 7.61
C LYS A 371 -58.25 15.53 7.21
N TYR A 372 -57.93 16.44 8.12
CA TYR A 372 -57.85 17.88 7.85
C TYR A 372 -56.40 18.35 7.85
N GLU A 373 -56.10 19.39 7.07
CA GLU A 373 -54.76 19.99 6.99
C GLU A 373 -54.36 20.68 8.31
N GLY A 374 -55.33 21.12 9.10
CA GLY A 374 -55.11 21.58 10.45
C GLY A 374 -56.38 21.67 11.29
N VAL A 375 -56.19 22.03 12.56
CA VAL A 375 -57.29 22.20 13.54
C VAL A 375 -58.28 23.28 13.10
N THR A 376 -57.81 24.34 12.44
CA THR A 376 -58.68 25.42 11.93
C THR A 376 -59.65 24.92 10.87
N ASP A 377 -59.23 23.97 10.02
CA ASP A 377 -60.10 23.41 8.99
C ASP A 377 -61.13 22.47 9.61
N ALA A 378 -60.70 21.65 10.58
CA ALA A 378 -61.62 20.83 11.36
C ALA A 378 -62.64 21.67 12.15
N GLN A 379 -62.24 22.82 12.69
CA GLN A 379 -63.16 23.75 13.36
C GLN A 379 -64.24 24.24 12.38
N ARG A 380 -63.86 24.64 11.17
CA ARG A 380 -64.80 25.19 10.17
C ARG A 380 -65.80 24.13 9.72
N ASP A 381 -65.36 22.90 9.51
CA ASP A 381 -66.20 21.80 9.01
C ASP A 381 -67.10 21.20 10.10
N LEU A 382 -66.57 20.99 11.30
CA LEU A 382 -67.28 20.32 12.40
C LEU A 382 -68.01 21.28 13.35
N ASN A 383 -67.80 22.59 13.19
CA ASN A 383 -68.32 23.64 14.07
C ASN A 383 -67.95 23.42 15.57
N ILE A 384 -66.75 22.87 15.82
CA ILE A 384 -66.19 22.65 17.16
C ILE A 384 -65.08 23.66 17.40
N SER A 385 -64.98 24.21 18.62
CA SER A 385 -63.94 25.19 18.93
C SER A 385 -62.52 24.62 18.74
N HIS A 386 -61.59 25.41 18.18
CA HIS A 386 -60.20 25.02 17.97
C HIS A 386 -59.50 24.58 19.27
N SER A 387 -59.78 25.24 20.40
CA SER A 387 -59.21 24.85 21.71
C SER A 387 -59.72 23.49 22.17
N THR A 388 -61.00 23.18 21.93
CA THR A 388 -61.59 21.87 22.21
C THR A 388 -60.91 20.80 21.37
N ILE A 389 -60.85 20.97 20.05
CA ILE A 389 -60.22 19.97 19.16
C ILE A 389 -58.76 19.71 19.58
N LYS A 390 -57.97 20.77 19.83
CA LYS A 390 -56.58 20.65 20.29
C LYS A 390 -56.45 19.92 21.64
N LYS A 391 -57.37 20.16 22.57
CA LYS A 391 -57.39 19.49 23.88
C LYS A 391 -57.67 17.99 23.72
N TYR A 392 -58.72 17.63 22.98
CA TYR A 392 -59.11 16.23 22.81
C TYR A 392 -58.13 15.45 21.92
N ALA A 393 -57.52 16.10 20.93
CA ALA A 393 -56.45 15.51 20.11
C ALA A 393 -55.19 15.14 20.91
N LYS A 394 -54.89 15.88 21.99
CA LYS A 394 -53.77 15.57 22.89
C LYS A 394 -54.09 14.48 23.89
N ILE A 395 -55.33 14.44 24.37
CA ILE A 395 -55.77 13.49 25.41
C ILE A 395 -56.16 12.14 24.77
N GLY A 396 -56.45 12.11 23.47
CA GLY A 396 -56.99 10.93 22.78
C GLY A 396 -58.43 10.63 23.20
N GLY A 397 -59.19 11.66 23.58
CA GLY A 397 -60.57 11.54 24.06
C GLY A 397 -61.62 11.76 22.98
N CYS A 398 -62.83 11.29 23.24
CA CYS A 398 -64.01 11.56 22.41
C CYS A 398 -64.63 12.92 22.78
N TYR A 399 -65.02 13.71 21.78
CA TYR A 399 -65.86 14.88 21.95
C TYR A 399 -66.89 14.95 20.82
N ASN A 400 -68.17 15.10 21.19
CA ASN A 400 -69.27 15.22 20.24
C ASN A 400 -69.33 14.09 19.20
N GLY A 401 -69.03 12.85 19.62
CA GLY A 401 -69.01 11.68 18.74
C GLY A 401 -67.74 11.50 17.89
N TYR A 402 -66.77 12.41 18.02
CA TYR A 402 -65.52 12.38 17.26
C TYR A 402 -64.31 12.12 18.16
N ILE A 403 -63.39 11.30 17.67
CA ILE A 403 -62.05 11.16 18.23
C ILE A 403 -61.09 11.94 17.34
N PHE A 404 -60.30 12.81 17.95
CA PHE A 404 -59.28 13.60 17.26
C PHE A 404 -57.90 13.02 17.56
N SER A 405 -57.03 12.97 16.56
CA SER A 405 -55.65 12.52 16.74
C SER A 405 -54.69 13.29 15.82
N TYR A 406 -53.49 13.58 16.33
CA TYR A 406 -52.38 14.09 15.50
C TYR A 406 -51.64 12.98 14.77
N GLU A 407 -51.88 11.74 15.16
CA GLU A 407 -51.30 10.55 14.57
C GLU A 407 -52.39 9.71 13.90
N ARG A 408 -52.01 8.93 12.88
CA ARG A 408 -52.91 7.95 12.30
C ARG A 408 -53.08 6.79 13.29
N LEU A 409 -54.31 6.47 13.65
CA LEU A 409 -54.61 5.31 14.47
C LEU A 409 -54.58 4.09 13.56
N ASN A 410 -53.95 3.01 14.01
CA ASN A 410 -54.06 1.73 13.35
C ASN A 410 -55.49 1.21 13.59
N ASP A 411 -56.13 0.76 12.51
CA ASP A 411 -57.41 0.05 12.58
C ASP A 411 -57.27 -1.27 13.37
#